data_AF-A0A7V6G3M8-F1
#
_entry.id   AF-A0A7V6G3M8-F1
#
_cell.length_a   1.000
_cell.length_b   1.000
_cell.length_c   1.000
_cell.angle_alpha   90.00
_cell.angle_beta   90.00
_cell.angle_gamma   90.00
#
_symmetry.space_group_name_H-M   'P 1'
#
loop_
_entity.id
_entity.type
_entity.pdbx_description
1 polymer ?
#
loop_
_entity_poly.entity_id
_entity_poly.type
_entity_poly.pdbx_seq_one_letter_code
_entity_poly.pdbx_strand_id
1 'polypeptide(L)'
;MSSKPGDALSIFTHFSSIFTMNIDQFKAEIAKYQKQLAQPIPTEMNLCVEKISQLGAIHYRTGYLLANARRFLRKVKEEKTKDQIDKKKENKFSYQVQNTLLEGAVAEETYLVELLEMMNFSCTQQIEICRTIISKEKEELRYSGINMLG
;
A
#
# COMPACT_ATOMS: atom_id res chain seq x y z
N MET A 1 6.79 43.40 8.83
CA MET A 1 6.95 42.25 9.75
C MET A 1 7.48 41.09 8.93
N SER A 2 8.80 40.85 8.99
CA SER A 2 9.43 39.80 8.19
C SER A 2 9.31 38.47 8.92
N SER A 3 8.74 37.45 8.25
CA SER A 3 8.77 36.09 8.75
C SER A 3 10.21 35.57 8.66
N LYS A 4 10.71 35.03 9.78
CA LYS A 4 12.08 34.50 9.85
C LYS A 4 12.15 33.19 9.03
N PRO A 5 13.26 32.93 8.33
CA PRO A 5 13.47 31.69 7.57
C PRO A 5 13.60 30.41 8.43
N GLY A 6 13.35 30.48 9.74
CA GLY A 6 13.37 29.35 10.67
C GLY A 6 12.07 28.57 10.77
N ASP A 7 10.93 29.15 10.38
CA ASP A 7 9.61 28.53 10.61
C ASP A 7 9.33 27.39 9.61
N ALA A 8 9.85 27.47 8.39
CA ALA A 8 9.71 26.42 7.37
C ALA A 8 10.49 25.13 7.73
N LEU A 9 11.63 25.26 8.42
CA LEU A 9 12.42 24.11 8.89
C LEU A 9 11.73 23.39 10.05
N SER A 10 10.98 24.11 10.89
CA SER A 10 10.23 23.56 12.02
C SER A 10 9.02 22.73 11.55
N ILE A 11 8.36 23.15 10.47
CA ILE A 11 7.25 22.42 9.86
C ILE A 11 7.76 21.14 9.20
N PHE A 12 8.92 21.17 8.54
CA PHE A 12 9.52 19.98 7.93
C PHE A 12 10.03 18.97 8.97
N THR A 13 10.55 19.44 10.11
CA THR A 13 10.96 18.57 11.23
C THR A 13 9.77 18.04 12.03
N HIS A 14 8.69 18.83 12.19
CA HIS A 14 7.43 18.32 12.76
C HIS A 14 6.76 17.29 11.86
N PHE A 15 6.73 17.49 10.53
CA PHE A 15 6.22 16.49 9.58
C PHE A 15 7.03 15.19 9.61
N SER A 16 8.32 15.25 9.96
CA SER A 16 9.16 14.08 10.15
C SER A 16 8.88 13.33 11.46
N SER A 17 8.25 13.98 12.45
CA SER A 17 7.95 13.41 13.78
C SER A 17 6.52 12.90 13.94
N ILE A 18 5.59 13.32 13.06
CA ILE A 18 4.16 12.98 13.17
C ILE A 18 3.86 11.55 12.66
N PHE A 19 4.77 10.88 11.94
CA PHE A 19 4.48 9.56 11.37
C PHE A 19 5.72 8.66 11.19
N THR A 20 6.56 8.54 12.21
CA THR A 20 7.55 7.45 12.26
C THR A 20 6.91 6.20 12.87
N MET A 21 6.16 5.43 12.07
CA MET A 21 5.85 4.05 12.43
C MET A 21 7.16 3.26 12.46
N ASN A 22 7.40 2.53 13.56
CA ASN A 22 8.47 1.54 13.60
C ASN A 22 8.13 0.37 12.65
N ILE A 23 9.13 -0.31 12.10
CA ILE A 23 8.99 -1.40 11.15
C ILE A 23 8.07 -2.52 11.66
N ASP A 24 8.08 -2.78 12.97
CA ASP A 24 7.20 -3.78 13.59
C ASP A 24 5.73 -3.37 13.56
N GLN A 25 5.45 -2.09 13.80
CA GLN A 25 4.08 -1.55 13.69
C GLN A 25 3.61 -1.62 12.24
N PHE A 26 4.52 -1.37 11.30
CA PHE A 26 4.25 -1.43 9.86
C PHE A 26 3.88 -2.85 9.42
N LYS A 27 4.68 -3.84 9.84
CA LYS A 27 4.42 -5.27 9.59
C LYS A 27 3.12 -5.74 10.24
N ALA A 28 2.86 -5.35 11.49
CA ALA A 28 1.64 -5.72 12.20
C ALA A 28 0.39 -5.17 11.51
N GLU A 29 0.44 -3.92 11.05
CA GLU A 29 -0.68 -3.30 10.35
C GLU A 29 -0.93 -3.95 8.97
N ILE A 30 0.12 -4.26 8.23
CA ILE A 30 0.01 -5.00 6.96
C ILE A 30 -0.62 -6.38 7.19
N ALA A 31 -0.15 -7.13 8.19
CA ALA A 31 -0.69 -8.45 8.52
C ALA A 31 -2.18 -8.41 8.86
N LYS A 32 -2.62 -7.36 9.58
CA LYS A 32 -4.04 -7.12 9.87
C LYS A 32 -4.86 -6.98 8.59
N TYR A 33 -4.42 -6.13 7.66
CA TYR A 33 -5.15 -5.90 6.41
C TYR A 33 -5.09 -7.09 5.47
N GLN A 34 -3.96 -7.80 5.41
CA GLN A 34 -3.83 -9.03 4.64
C GLN A 34 -4.84 -10.08 5.12
N LYS A 35 -4.99 -10.26 6.43
CA LYS A 35 -6.00 -11.18 7.00
C LYS A 35 -7.43 -10.82 6.60
N GLN A 36 -7.75 -9.52 6.53
CA GLN A 36 -9.07 -9.03 6.12
C GLN A 36 -9.32 -9.22 4.62
N LEU A 37 -8.29 -9.01 3.78
CA LEU A 37 -8.36 -9.19 2.33
C LEU A 37 -8.38 -10.67 1.93
N ALA A 38 -7.82 -11.56 2.74
CA ALA A 38 -7.86 -13.01 2.51
C ALA A 38 -9.22 -13.65 2.84
N GLN A 39 -10.17 -12.91 3.41
CA GLN A 39 -11.52 -13.42 3.65
C GLN A 39 -12.28 -13.56 2.31
N PRO A 40 -13.12 -14.59 2.16
CA PRO A 40 -13.91 -14.79 0.96
C PRO A 40 -14.81 -13.58 0.67
N ILE A 41 -15.06 -13.34 -0.61
CA ILE A 41 -15.99 -12.29 -1.04
C ILE A 41 -17.41 -12.81 -0.79
N PRO A 42 -18.28 -12.03 -0.12
CA PRO A 42 -19.65 -12.45 0.15
C PRO A 42 -20.47 -12.57 -1.13
N THR A 43 -21.54 -13.37 -1.09
CA THR A 43 -22.46 -13.59 -2.22
C THR A 43 -23.75 -12.78 -2.14
N GLU A 44 -24.07 -12.25 -0.96
CA GLU A 44 -25.30 -11.48 -0.70
C GLU A 44 -25.06 -9.98 -0.90
N MET A 45 -26.02 -9.27 -1.51
CA MET A 45 -25.95 -7.85 -1.82
C MET A 45 -25.65 -6.99 -0.58
N ASN A 46 -26.34 -7.21 0.54
CA ASN A 46 -26.15 -6.40 1.75
C ASN A 46 -24.73 -6.55 2.32
N LEU A 47 -24.21 -7.78 2.34
CA LEU A 47 -22.84 -8.05 2.79
C LEU A 47 -21.80 -7.49 1.81
N CYS A 48 -22.09 -7.46 0.50
CA CYS A 48 -21.25 -6.81 -0.50
C CYS A 48 -21.15 -5.29 -0.27
N VAL A 49 -22.25 -4.63 0.10
CA VAL A 49 -22.26 -3.19 0.43
C VAL A 49 -21.37 -2.91 1.64
N GLU A 50 -21.51 -3.68 2.71
CA GLU A 50 -20.67 -3.57 3.90
C GLU A 50 -19.19 -3.81 3.58
N LYS A 51 -18.90 -4.86 2.80
CA LYS A 51 -17.55 -5.20 2.35
C LYS A 51 -16.94 -4.08 1.52
N ILE A 52 -17.68 -3.44 0.59
CA ILE A 52 -17.18 -2.29 -0.19
C ILE A 52 -16.76 -1.13 0.73
N SER A 53 -17.55 -0.83 1.76
CA SER A 53 -17.22 0.22 2.74
C SER A 53 -15.91 -0.09 3.46
N GLN A 54 -15.75 -1.34 3.93
CA GLN A 54 -14.52 -1.81 4.58
C GLN A 54 -13.32 -1.76 3.63
N LEU A 55 -13.48 -2.25 2.40
CA LEU A 55 -12.43 -2.24 1.38
C LEU A 55 -12.00 -0.82 1.02
N GLY A 56 -12.91 0.15 1.02
CA GLY A 56 -12.56 1.57 0.83
C GLY A 56 -11.60 2.09 1.89
N ALA A 57 -11.86 1.77 3.16
CA ALA A 57 -10.99 2.15 4.28
C ALA A 57 -9.62 1.43 4.20
N ILE A 58 -9.62 0.13 3.87
CA ILE A 58 -8.40 -0.65 3.70
C ILE A 58 -7.57 -0.09 2.54
N HIS A 59 -8.19 0.14 1.38
CA HIS A 59 -7.53 0.66 0.17
C HIS A 59 -6.85 2.00 0.44
N TYR A 60 -7.53 2.93 1.11
CA TYR A 60 -6.92 4.21 1.49
C TYR A 60 -5.69 3.99 2.39
N ARG A 61 -5.81 3.12 3.40
CA ARG A 61 -4.71 2.89 4.34
C ARG A 61 -3.53 2.16 3.70
N THR A 62 -3.77 1.13 2.88
CA THR A 62 -2.73 0.44 2.14
C THR A 62 -2.06 1.33 1.10
N GLY A 63 -2.80 2.27 0.49
CA GLY A 63 -2.24 3.28 -0.41
C GLY A 63 -1.30 4.25 0.31
N TYR A 64 -1.70 4.69 1.51
CA TYR A 64 -0.85 5.50 2.38
C TYR A 64 0.44 4.76 2.80
N LEU A 65 0.30 3.50 3.24
CA LEU A 65 1.46 2.66 3.58
C LEU A 65 2.38 2.45 2.37
N LEU A 66 1.82 2.23 1.17
CA LEU A 66 2.60 2.08 -0.06
C LEU A 66 3.43 3.32 -0.38
N ALA A 67 2.85 4.51 -0.24
CA ALA A 67 3.58 5.76 -0.44
C ALA A 67 4.77 5.89 0.52
N ASN A 68 4.57 5.51 1.79
CA ASN A 68 5.64 5.49 2.79
C ASN A 68 6.70 4.44 2.51
N ALA A 69 6.31 3.21 2.15
CA ALA A 69 7.24 2.14 1.80
C ALA A 69 8.12 2.53 0.60
N ARG A 70 7.53 3.12 -0.45
CA ARG A 70 8.29 3.64 -1.60
C ARG A 70 9.25 4.76 -1.21
N ARG A 71 8.85 5.65 -0.29
CA ARG A 71 9.74 6.70 0.23
C ARG A 71 10.89 6.10 1.04
N PHE A 72 10.62 5.11 1.88
CA PHE A 72 11.62 4.40 2.67
C PHE A 72 12.63 3.66 1.77
N LEU A 73 12.15 2.88 0.80
CA LEU A 73 12.98 2.17 -0.17
C LEU A 73 13.93 3.12 -0.92
N ARG A 74 13.44 4.28 -1.36
CA ARG A 74 14.30 5.30 -2.00
C ARG A 74 15.41 5.78 -1.07
N LYS A 75 15.09 6.10 0.18
CA LYS A 75 16.06 6.55 1.18
C LYS A 75 17.13 5.49 1.45
N VAL A 76 16.73 4.23 1.65
CA VAL A 76 17.66 3.12 1.87
C VAL A 76 18.55 2.88 0.65
N LYS A 77 17.99 2.94 -0.57
CA LYS A 77 18.77 2.85 -1.81
C LYS A 77 19.80 3.98 -1.92
N GLU A 78 19.44 5.21 -1.59
CA GLU A 78 20.35 6.36 -1.60
C GLU A 78 21.49 6.19 -0.58
N GLU A 79 21.19 5.77 0.65
CA GLU A 79 22.18 5.51 1.70
C GLU A 79 23.16 4.40 1.28
N LYS A 80 22.64 3.26 0.82
CA LYS A 80 23.49 2.13 0.37
C LYS A 80 24.30 2.46 -0.88
N THR A 81 23.78 3.28 -1.78
CA THR A 81 24.54 3.74 -2.96
C THR A 81 25.71 4.64 -2.55
N LYS A 82 25.51 5.55 -1.58
CA LYS A 82 26.60 6.38 -1.03
C LYS A 82 27.67 5.52 -0.38
N ASP A 83 27.27 4.57 0.48
CA ASP A 83 28.20 3.61 1.09
C ASP A 83 29.00 2.82 0.04
N GLN A 84 28.36 2.41 -1.05
CA GLN A 84 29.02 1.72 -2.16
C GLN A 84 30.02 2.64 -2.89
N ILE A 85 29.70 3.92 -3.10
CA ILE A 85 30.61 4.90 -3.72
C ILE A 85 31.82 5.15 -2.82
N ASP A 86 31.63 5.26 -1.51
CA ASP A 86 32.75 5.45 -0.57
C ASP A 86 33.65 4.21 -0.53
N LYS A 87 33.06 3.01 -0.58
CA LYS A 87 33.77 1.72 -0.64
C LYS A 87 34.35 1.38 -2.02
N LYS A 88 34.01 2.10 -3.10
CA LYS A 88 34.61 1.90 -4.44
C LYS A 88 36.12 2.21 -4.47
N LYS A 89 36.63 2.96 -3.49
CA LYS A 89 38.09 3.15 -3.34
C LYS A 89 38.81 1.83 -2.99
N GLU A 90 38.09 0.83 -2.49
CA GLU A 90 38.62 -0.49 -2.10
C GLU A 90 38.08 -1.64 -2.97
N ASN A 91 36.87 -1.52 -3.53
CA ASN A 91 36.19 -2.58 -4.28
C ASN A 91 36.35 -2.50 -5.82
N LYS A 92 36.78 -3.60 -6.45
CA LYS A 92 37.01 -3.75 -7.91
C LYS A 92 35.82 -4.30 -8.71
N PHE A 93 34.62 -4.39 -8.13
CA PHE A 93 33.47 -5.01 -8.83
C PHE A 93 32.99 -4.20 -10.04
N SER A 94 32.46 -4.88 -11.06
CA SER A 94 31.79 -4.22 -12.18
C SER A 94 30.51 -3.52 -11.73
N TYR A 95 30.05 -2.52 -12.49
CA TYR A 95 28.82 -1.80 -12.21
C TYR A 95 27.59 -2.73 -12.12
N GLN A 96 27.51 -3.75 -12.97
CA GLN A 96 26.43 -4.74 -12.95
C GLN A 96 26.40 -5.52 -11.64
N VAL A 97 27.55 -6.01 -11.17
CA VAL A 97 27.65 -6.73 -9.90
C VAL A 97 27.25 -5.83 -8.72
N GLN A 98 27.66 -4.55 -8.74
CA GLN A 98 27.29 -3.59 -7.70
C GLN A 98 25.78 -3.34 -7.64
N ASN A 99 25.11 -3.22 -8.80
CA ASN A 99 23.65 -3.08 -8.85
C ASN A 99 22.93 -4.32 -8.32
N THR A 100 23.34 -5.53 -8.70
CA THR A 100 22.75 -6.76 -8.17
C THR A 100 22.91 -6.87 -6.65
N LEU A 101 24.08 -6.47 -6.12
CA LEU A 101 24.30 -6.42 -4.67
C LEU A 101 23.43 -5.36 -3.99
N LEU A 102 23.24 -4.20 -4.61
CA LEU A 102 22.36 -3.14 -4.11
C LEU A 102 20.91 -3.62 -4.05
N GLU A 103 20.42 -4.27 -5.13
CA GLU A 103 19.08 -4.85 -5.22
C GLU A 103 18.87 -5.93 -4.15
N GLY A 104 19.82 -6.86 -3.99
CA GLY A 104 19.77 -7.85 -2.92
C GLY A 104 19.79 -7.23 -1.53
N ALA A 105 20.54 -6.14 -1.33
CA ALA A 105 20.59 -5.45 -0.05
C ALA A 105 19.26 -4.77 0.30
N VAL A 106 18.43 -4.40 -0.68
CA VAL A 106 17.11 -3.75 -0.43
C VAL A 106 15.92 -4.68 -0.75
N ALA A 107 16.15 -5.99 -0.75
CA ALA A 107 15.15 -6.97 -1.12
C ALA A 107 13.92 -6.92 -0.20
N GLU A 108 14.12 -6.78 1.11
CA GLU A 108 13.03 -6.70 2.10
C GLU A 108 12.15 -5.46 1.92
N GLU A 109 12.77 -4.29 1.70
CA GLU A 109 12.04 -3.06 1.42
C GLU A 109 11.31 -3.11 0.08
N THR A 110 11.87 -3.81 -0.90
CA THR A 110 11.25 -4.03 -2.21
C THR A 110 10.03 -4.95 -2.08
N TYR A 111 10.17 -6.07 -1.38
CA TYR A 111 9.08 -6.99 -1.08
C TYR A 111 7.92 -6.27 -0.36
N LEU A 112 8.23 -5.38 0.57
CA LEU A 112 7.22 -4.60 1.29
C LEU A 112 6.39 -3.70 0.35
N VAL A 113 7.03 -3.08 -0.65
CA VAL A 113 6.36 -2.29 -1.68
C VAL A 113 5.47 -3.19 -2.54
N GLU A 114 5.99 -4.32 -3.02
CA GLU A 114 5.26 -5.26 -3.86
C GLU A 114 4.02 -5.83 -3.15
N LEU A 115 4.17 -6.20 -1.88
CA LEU A 115 3.06 -6.70 -1.04
C LEU A 115 1.94 -5.65 -0.93
N LEU A 116 2.29 -4.40 -0.70
CA LEU A 116 1.33 -3.31 -0.61
C LEU A 116 0.68 -2.98 -1.97
N GLU A 117 1.40 -3.09 -3.07
CA GLU A 117 0.84 -2.95 -4.43
C GLU A 117 -0.20 -4.05 -4.70
N MET A 118 0.15 -5.30 -4.39
CA MET A 118 -0.76 -6.44 -4.50
C MET A 118 -2.02 -6.23 -3.65
N MET A 119 -1.89 -5.75 -2.41
CA MET A 119 -3.03 -5.48 -1.53
C MET A 119 -3.93 -4.37 -2.06
N ASN A 120 -3.37 -3.27 -2.58
CA ASN A 120 -4.15 -2.20 -3.20
C ASN A 120 -4.93 -2.72 -4.42
N PHE A 121 -4.26 -3.49 -5.29
CA PHE A 121 -4.91 -4.12 -6.44
C PHE A 121 -6.03 -5.07 -6.01
N SER A 122 -5.80 -5.88 -4.97
CA SER A 122 -6.81 -6.79 -4.41
C SER A 122 -8.05 -6.03 -3.92
N CYS A 123 -7.88 -4.89 -3.25
CA CYS A 123 -9.03 -4.08 -2.82
C CYS A 123 -9.91 -3.66 -4.01
N THR A 124 -9.30 -3.13 -5.07
CA THR A 124 -10.01 -2.72 -6.28
C THR A 124 -10.74 -3.89 -6.92
N GLN A 125 -10.09 -5.04 -7.06
CA GLN A 125 -10.73 -6.23 -7.63
C GLN A 125 -11.89 -6.74 -6.78
N GLN A 126 -11.75 -6.80 -5.46
CA GLN A 126 -12.84 -7.20 -4.57
C GLN A 126 -14.02 -6.22 -4.63
N ILE A 127 -13.77 -4.90 -4.79
CA ILE A 127 -14.82 -3.90 -4.98
C ILE A 127 -15.58 -4.15 -6.28
N GLU A 128 -14.90 -4.42 -7.40
CA GLU A 128 -15.57 -4.70 -8.67
C GLU A 128 -16.41 -5.98 -8.61
N ILE A 129 -15.90 -7.04 -7.99
CA ILE A 129 -16.67 -8.28 -7.80
C ILE A 129 -17.93 -8.01 -6.97
N CYS A 130 -17.81 -7.26 -5.87
CA CYS A 130 -18.98 -6.88 -5.06
C CYS A 130 -20.00 -6.07 -5.88
N ARG A 131 -19.55 -5.15 -6.75
CA ARG A 131 -20.44 -4.40 -7.65
C ARG A 131 -21.16 -5.32 -8.64
N THR A 132 -20.47 -6.31 -9.20
CA THR A 132 -21.09 -7.31 -10.08
C THR A 132 -22.17 -8.11 -9.35
N ILE A 133 -21.92 -8.54 -8.12
CA ILE A 133 -22.91 -9.28 -7.30
C ILE A 133 -24.13 -8.41 -7.01
N ILE A 134 -23.93 -7.17 -6.56
CA ILE A 134 -25.01 -6.21 -6.31
C ILE A 134 -25.83 -5.99 -7.60
N SER A 135 -25.17 -5.87 -8.76
CA SER A 135 -25.86 -5.69 -10.03
C SER A 135 -26.69 -6.91 -10.41
N LYS A 136 -26.16 -8.12 -10.23
CA LYS A 136 -26.87 -9.36 -10.51
C LYS A 136 -28.12 -9.48 -9.65
N GLU A 137 -28.00 -9.30 -8.34
CA GLU A 137 -29.12 -9.47 -7.40
C GLU A 137 -30.21 -8.42 -7.60
N LYS A 138 -29.83 -7.16 -7.90
CA LYS A 138 -30.80 -6.12 -8.30
C LYS A 138 -31.62 -6.53 -9.52
N GLU A 139 -30.99 -7.18 -10.49
CA GLU A 139 -31.66 -7.62 -11.70
C GLU A 139 -32.61 -8.80 -11.43
N GLU A 140 -32.19 -9.76 -10.60
CA GLU A 140 -33.05 -10.87 -10.15
C GLU A 140 -34.29 -10.38 -9.38
N LEU A 141 -34.13 -9.36 -8.54
CA LEU A 141 -35.25 -8.71 -7.84
C LEU A 141 -36.21 -7.99 -8.80
N ARG A 142 -35.69 -7.36 -9.86
CA ARG A 142 -36.54 -6.74 -10.90
C ARG A 142 -37.34 -7.80 -11.67
N TYR A 143 -36.71 -8.89 -12.09
CA TYR A 143 -37.39 -9.96 -12.81
C TYR A 143 -38.46 -10.66 -11.96
N SER A 144 -38.18 -10.92 -10.69
CA SER A 144 -39.17 -11.52 -9.77
C SER A 144 -40.36 -10.60 -9.51
N GLY A 145 -40.15 -9.28 -9.40
CA GLY A 145 -41.23 -8.30 -9.30
C GLY A 145 -42.11 -8.21 -10.56
N ILE A 146 -41.52 -8.37 -11.75
CA ILE A 146 -42.26 -8.39 -13.02
C ILE A 146 -43.10 -9.67 -13.17
N ASN A 147 -42.56 -10.83 -12.79
CA ASN A 147 -43.28 -12.11 -12.88
C ASN A 147 -44.46 -12.24 -11.91
N MET A 148 -44.53 -11.40 -10.87
CA MET A 148 -45.65 -11.38 -9.90
C MET A 148 -46.81 -10.46 -10.34
N LEU A 149 -46.63 -9.68 -11.41
CA LEU A 149 -47.61 -8.70 -11.90
C LEU A 149 -48.25 -9.08 -13.26
N GLY A 150 -47.82 -10.20 -13.86
CA GLY A 150 -48.40 -10.78 -15.07
C GLY A 150 -49.20 -12.05 -14.76
#